data_AF-A0A059WHT9-F1
#
_entry.id   AF-A0A059WHT9-F1
#
_cell.length_a   1.000
_cell.length_b   1.000
_cell.length_c   1.000
_cell.angle_alpha   90.00
_cell.angle_beta   90.00
_cell.angle_gamma   90.00
#
_symmetry.space_group_name_H-M   'P 1'
#
loop_
_entity.id
_entity.type
_entity.pdbx_description
1 polymer ?
#
loop_
_entity_poly.entity_id
_entity_poly.type
_entity_poly.pdbx_seq_one_letter_code
_entity_poly.pdbx_strand_id
1 'polypeptide(L)'
;MTGFMRDLAGVLHPGRRTDDRPAGGRRRTVFHRGARPAPPRPHNLFEAAACYVAADVEDDEERSAQAAEWVSPEALAFGVHELACRAVLALARERAQSPREVAHDLLGLPLP
;
A
#
# COMPACT_ATOMS: atom_id res chain seq x y z
N MET A 1 -55.75 35.30 40.56
CA MET A 1 -56.42 34.42 39.58
C MET A 1 -55.85 34.76 38.22
N THR A 2 -55.26 33.76 37.51
CA THR A 2 -55.25 33.54 36.05
C THR A 2 -55.20 34.77 35.12
N GLY A 3 -54.31 34.93 34.15
CA GLY A 3 -53.49 33.98 33.41
C GLY A 3 -53.42 34.40 31.93
N PHE A 4 -52.22 34.33 31.35
CA PHE A 4 -51.86 33.85 30.00
C PHE A 4 -52.54 34.38 28.70
N MET A 5 -51.71 34.99 27.81
CA MET A 5 -51.32 34.51 26.45
C MET A 5 -50.61 35.66 25.68
N ARG A 6 -49.33 35.53 25.28
CA ARG A 6 -48.78 34.95 24.02
C ARG A 6 -49.10 35.81 22.78
N ASP A 7 -48.23 36.12 21.82
CA ASP A 7 -46.83 35.76 21.51
C ASP A 7 -46.38 36.60 20.29
N LEU A 8 -45.08 36.54 19.97
CA LEU A 8 -44.42 36.57 18.64
C LEU A 8 -43.40 37.68 18.27
N ALA A 9 -42.25 37.11 17.86
CA ALA A 9 -41.23 37.57 16.91
C ALA A 9 -40.22 38.61 17.42
N GLY A 10 -38.91 38.45 17.30
CA GLY A 10 -38.07 37.49 16.59
C GLY A 10 -36.66 38.09 16.47
N VAL A 11 -35.76 37.39 15.76
CA VAL A 11 -34.41 37.80 15.29
C VAL A 11 -33.23 37.45 16.22
N LEU A 12 -32.42 36.48 15.78
CA LEU A 12 -30.96 36.57 15.64
C LEU A 12 -30.36 35.22 15.19
N HIS A 13 -29.75 35.17 13.99
CA HIS A 13 -28.32 34.86 13.84
C HIS A 13 -27.86 34.85 12.37
N PRO A 14 -26.64 35.38 12.09
CA PRO A 14 -26.08 35.47 10.74
C PRO A 14 -25.38 34.18 10.31
N GLY A 15 -25.41 33.93 9.00
CA GLY A 15 -24.85 32.77 8.33
C GLY A 15 -23.31 32.75 8.26
N ARG A 16 -22.76 31.54 8.36
CA ARG A 16 -21.39 31.20 7.98
C ARG A 16 -21.40 30.59 6.58
N ARG A 17 -20.81 31.27 5.60
CA ARG A 17 -20.29 30.65 4.37
C ARG A 17 -18.82 31.01 4.26
N THR A 18 -17.98 30.01 4.40
CA THR A 18 -16.57 30.05 4.00
C THR A 18 -16.43 29.02 2.89
N ASP A 19 -16.44 29.51 1.65
CA ASP A 19 -15.64 28.90 0.59
C ASP A 19 -14.17 29.02 0.99
N ASP A 20 -13.40 27.95 0.77
CA ASP A 20 -12.02 27.99 0.25
C ASP A 20 -11.36 26.61 0.42
N ARG A 21 -11.40 25.81 -0.65
CA ARG A 21 -10.35 24.82 -0.92
C ARG A 21 -9.12 25.56 -1.43
N PRO A 22 -7.93 25.06 -1.07
CA PRO A 22 -7.08 24.61 -2.17
C PRO A 22 -6.47 23.22 -1.94
N ALA A 23 -6.50 22.44 -3.01
CA ALA A 23 -5.73 21.22 -3.19
C ALA A 23 -4.24 21.60 -3.37
N GLY A 24 -3.44 21.39 -2.33
CA GLY A 24 -2.00 21.63 -2.33
C GLY A 24 -1.22 20.32 -2.44
N GLY A 25 -0.97 19.86 -3.67
CA GLY A 25 -0.07 18.74 -3.94
C GLY A 25 1.38 19.09 -3.56
N ARG A 26 1.91 18.47 -2.51
CA ARG A 26 3.35 18.48 -2.24
C ARG A 26 4.06 17.50 -3.17
N ARG A 27 4.40 17.97 -4.37
CA ARG A 27 5.47 17.37 -5.17
C ARG A 27 6.78 17.57 -4.41
N ARG A 28 7.32 16.50 -3.84
CA ARG A 28 8.71 16.46 -3.36
C ARG A 28 9.62 16.49 -4.60
N THR A 29 10.04 17.67 -5.02
CA THR A 29 11.15 17.80 -5.97
C THR A 29 12.44 17.46 -5.22
N VAL A 30 12.93 16.24 -5.40
CA VAL A 30 14.26 15.84 -4.93
C VAL A 30 15.27 16.40 -5.93
N PHE A 31 16.08 17.36 -5.48
CA PHE A 31 17.23 17.83 -6.25
C PHE A 31 18.32 16.74 -6.26
N HIS A 32 18.55 16.09 -7.39
CA HIS A 32 19.76 15.30 -7.62
C HIS A 32 20.89 16.22 -8.09
N ARG A 33 21.54 16.89 -7.12
CA ARG A 33 22.85 17.51 -7.37
C ARG A 33 23.84 16.37 -7.60
N GLY A 34 24.51 16.38 -8.76
CA GLY A 34 25.38 15.32 -9.27
C GLY A 34 26.19 14.61 -8.20
N ALA A 35 25.70 13.45 -7.79
CA ALA A 35 26.42 12.53 -6.94
C ALA A 35 27.19 11.59 -7.86
N ARG A 36 28.51 11.53 -7.68
CA ARG A 36 29.33 10.42 -8.17
C ARG A 36 28.62 9.11 -7.78
N PRO A 37 28.48 8.12 -8.68
CA PRO A 37 27.72 6.92 -8.35
C PRO A 37 28.26 6.34 -7.05
N ALA A 38 27.37 6.27 -6.05
CA ALA A 38 27.69 5.57 -4.82
C ALA A 38 28.10 4.14 -5.21
N PRO A 39 29.06 3.52 -4.51
CA PRO A 39 29.35 2.11 -4.73
C PRO A 39 28.02 1.33 -4.65
N PRO A 40 27.81 0.32 -5.51
CA PRO A 40 26.56 -0.43 -5.54
C PRO A 40 26.26 -0.87 -4.10
N ARG A 41 25.11 -0.44 -3.60
CA ARG A 41 24.68 -0.85 -2.27
C ARG A 41 24.46 -2.36 -2.33
N PRO A 42 24.82 -3.10 -1.28
CA PRO A 42 24.39 -4.49 -1.19
C PRO A 42 22.86 -4.52 -1.33
N HIS A 43 22.37 -5.38 -2.22
CA HIS A 43 20.94 -5.57 -2.43
C HIS A 43 20.29 -5.94 -1.10
N ASN A 44 19.17 -5.29 -0.78
CA ASN A 44 18.42 -5.66 0.43
C ASN A 44 17.57 -6.92 0.18
N LEU A 45 17.20 -7.64 1.23
CA LEU A 45 16.47 -8.91 1.08
C LEU A 45 15.12 -8.75 0.36
N PHE A 46 14.45 -7.61 0.49
CA PHE A 46 13.18 -7.37 -0.18
C PHE A 46 13.37 -7.05 -1.66
N GLU A 47 14.49 -6.41 -2.03
CA GLU A 47 14.89 -6.25 -3.45
C GLU A 47 15.19 -7.59 -4.09
N ALA A 48 15.94 -8.47 -3.39
CA ALA A 48 16.21 -9.82 -3.86
C ALA A 48 14.92 -10.62 -4.06
N ALA A 49 14.03 -10.64 -3.07
CA ALA A 49 12.75 -11.36 -3.17
C ALA A 49 11.84 -10.80 -4.28
N ALA A 50 11.78 -9.47 -4.45
CA ALA A 50 10.98 -8.86 -5.50
C ALA A 50 11.53 -9.20 -6.90
N CYS A 51 12.85 -9.12 -7.08
CA CYS A 51 13.51 -9.49 -8.34
C CYS A 51 13.33 -10.98 -8.65
N TYR A 52 13.57 -11.84 -7.65
CA TYR A 52 13.47 -13.29 -7.76
C TYR A 52 12.05 -13.73 -8.17
N VAL A 53 11.01 -13.28 -7.45
CA VAL A 53 9.62 -13.67 -7.75
C VAL A 53 9.14 -13.10 -9.08
N ALA A 54 9.52 -11.87 -9.43
CA ALA A 54 9.16 -11.30 -10.72
C ALA A 54 9.82 -12.07 -11.87
N ALA A 55 11.10 -12.42 -11.74
CA ALA A 55 11.81 -13.22 -12.73
C ALA A 55 11.21 -14.62 -12.88
N ASP A 56 10.85 -15.30 -11.79
CA ASP A 56 10.18 -16.61 -11.83
C ASP A 56 8.81 -16.52 -12.55
N VAL A 57 8.04 -15.45 -12.35
CA VAL A 57 6.75 -15.23 -13.04
C VAL A 57 6.94 -14.89 -14.53
N GLU A 58 8.08 -14.28 -14.88
CA GLU A 58 8.44 -13.92 -16.25
C GLU A 58 9.18 -15.03 -17.01
N ASP A 59 9.36 -16.21 -16.41
CA ASP A 59 10.18 -17.32 -16.91
C ASP A 59 11.64 -16.92 -17.23
N ASP A 60 12.20 -15.93 -16.51
CA ASP A 60 13.59 -15.47 -16.62
C ASP A 60 14.49 -16.18 -15.60
N GLU A 61 14.85 -17.43 -15.91
CA GLU A 61 15.68 -18.29 -15.05
C GLU A 61 17.06 -17.69 -14.75
N GLU A 62 17.65 -16.95 -15.69
CA GLU A 62 18.95 -16.30 -15.49
C GLU A 62 18.85 -15.20 -14.43
N ARG A 63 17.79 -14.39 -14.50
CA ARG A 63 17.57 -13.31 -13.53
C ARG A 63 17.17 -13.84 -12.16
N SER A 64 16.38 -14.91 -12.08
CA SER A 64 16.04 -15.50 -10.78
C SER A 64 17.27 -16.11 -10.11
N ALA A 65 18.13 -16.80 -10.87
CA ALA A 65 19.41 -17.29 -10.37
C ALA A 65 20.31 -16.16 -9.85
N GLN A 66 20.42 -15.06 -10.59
CA GLN A 66 21.18 -13.89 -10.16
C GLN A 66 20.62 -13.27 -8.86
N ALA A 67 19.31 -13.13 -8.75
CA ALA A 67 18.67 -12.56 -7.56
C ALA A 67 18.87 -13.46 -6.32
N ALA A 68 18.93 -14.78 -6.51
CA ALA A 68 19.17 -15.72 -5.44
C ALA A 68 20.58 -15.61 -4.82
N GLU A 69 21.56 -15.11 -5.58
CA GLU A 69 22.94 -14.89 -5.09
C GLU A 69 23.10 -13.59 -4.28
N TRP A 70 22.10 -12.70 -4.29
CA TRP A 70 22.20 -11.39 -3.63
C TRP A 70 22.17 -11.48 -2.10
N VAL A 71 21.53 -12.52 -1.55
CA VAL A 71 21.33 -12.72 -0.11
C VAL A 71 21.44 -14.20 0.24
N SER A 72 21.46 -14.54 1.54
CA SER A 72 21.45 -15.95 1.94
C SER A 72 20.11 -16.61 1.55
N PRO A 73 20.09 -17.93 1.34
CA PRO A 73 18.84 -18.67 1.06
C PRO A 73 17.75 -18.43 2.11
N GLU A 74 18.12 -18.34 3.39
CA GLU A 74 17.19 -18.06 4.49
C GLU A 74 16.59 -16.66 4.40
N ALA A 75 17.40 -15.67 4.04
CA ALA A 75 16.94 -14.29 3.86
C ALA A 75 16.01 -14.17 2.64
N LEU A 76 16.31 -14.88 1.55
CA LEU A 76 15.45 -14.94 0.36
C LEU A 76 14.11 -15.58 0.71
N ALA A 77 14.12 -16.75 1.36
CA ALA A 77 12.90 -17.45 1.77
C ALA A 77 12.02 -16.58 2.67
N PHE A 78 12.61 -15.85 3.62
CA PHE A 78 11.90 -14.87 4.43
C PHE A 78 11.28 -13.76 3.59
N GLY A 79 12.04 -13.18 2.65
CA GLY A 79 11.56 -12.13 1.76
C GLY A 79 10.39 -12.59 0.87
N VAL A 80 10.46 -13.80 0.32
CA VAL A 80 9.39 -14.41 -0.50
C VAL A 80 8.14 -14.67 0.34
N HIS A 81 8.29 -15.19 1.56
CA HIS A 81 7.17 -15.39 2.48
C HIS A 81 6.45 -14.07 2.80
N GLU A 82 7.20 -13.01 3.12
CA GLU A 82 6.66 -11.68 3.38
C GLU A 82 5.96 -11.08 2.15
N LEU A 83 6.52 -11.27 0.96
CA LEU A 83 5.90 -10.84 -0.29
C LEU A 83 4.56 -11.55 -0.52
N ALA A 84 4.51 -12.87 -0.31
CA ALA A 84 3.27 -13.65 -0.43
C ALA A 84 2.18 -13.17 0.54
N CYS A 85 2.53 -12.96 1.82
CA CYS A 85 1.60 -12.42 2.81
C CYS A 85 1.04 -11.06 2.41
N ARG A 86 1.90 -10.14 1.93
CA ARG A 86 1.48 -8.81 1.47
C ARG A 86 0.60 -8.87 0.23
N ALA A 87 0.93 -9.74 -0.73
CA ALA A 87 0.14 -9.94 -1.94
C ALA A 87 -1.28 -10.44 -1.60
N VAL A 88 -1.39 -11.47 -0.75
CA VAL A 88 -2.69 -11.99 -0.30
C VAL A 88 -3.50 -10.92 0.43
N LEU A 89 -2.88 -10.15 1.33
CA LEU A 89 -3.58 -9.08 2.05
C LEU A 89 -4.05 -7.95 1.13
N ALA A 90 -3.24 -7.55 0.15
CA ALA A 90 -3.62 -6.55 -0.83
C ALA A 90 -4.80 -7.04 -1.67
N LEU A 91 -4.71 -8.26 -2.20
CA LEU A 91 -5.71 -8.85 -3.07
C LEU A 91 -7.04 -9.12 -2.34
N ALA A 92 -6.98 -9.57 -1.08
CA ALA A 92 -8.16 -9.74 -0.23
C ALA A 92 -8.94 -8.43 -0.06
N ARG A 93 -8.23 -7.31 0.12
CA ARG A 93 -8.86 -5.99 0.21
C ARG A 93 -9.47 -5.56 -1.12
N GLU A 94 -8.76 -5.78 -2.22
CA GLU A 94 -9.25 -5.44 -3.57
C GLU A 94 -10.51 -6.23 -3.95
N ARG A 95 -10.57 -7.51 -3.56
CA ARG A 95 -11.69 -8.41 -3.86
C ARG A 95 -12.81 -8.38 -2.81
N ALA A 96 -12.63 -7.66 -1.71
CA ALA A 96 -13.50 -7.71 -0.53
C ALA A 96 -13.74 -9.14 -0.01
N GLN A 97 -12.72 -9.99 -0.08
CA GLN A 97 -12.73 -11.38 0.37
C GLN A 97 -11.82 -11.54 1.60
N SER A 98 -11.98 -12.63 2.34
CA SER A 98 -11.02 -12.97 3.39
C SER A 98 -9.68 -13.41 2.79
N PRO A 99 -8.55 -13.19 3.49
CA PRO A 99 -7.24 -13.72 3.08
C PRO A 99 -7.25 -15.24 2.84
N ARG A 100 -8.07 -15.98 3.59
CA ARG A 100 -8.23 -17.43 3.46
C ARG A 100 -8.82 -17.80 2.10
N GLU A 101 -9.91 -17.13 1.71
CA GLU A 101 -10.55 -17.37 0.41
C GLU A 101 -9.60 -17.07 -0.74
N VAL A 102 -8.89 -15.94 -0.67
CA VAL A 102 -7.91 -15.56 -1.71
C VAL A 102 -6.75 -16.56 -1.81
N ALA A 103 -6.19 -17.00 -0.68
CA ALA A 103 -5.09 -17.96 -0.70
C ALA A 103 -5.51 -19.31 -1.29
N HIS A 104 -6.72 -19.79 -0.97
CA HIS A 104 -7.27 -21.01 -1.55
C HIS A 104 -7.53 -20.86 -3.06
N ASP A 105 -8.12 -19.74 -3.48
CA ASP A 105 -8.40 -19.43 -4.89
C ASP A 105 -7.12 -19.38 -5.73
N LEU A 106 -6.08 -18.66 -5.27
CA LEU A 106 -4.77 -18.58 -5.96
C LEU A 106 -4.11 -19.94 -6.17
N LEU A 107 -4.37 -20.90 -5.28
CA LEU A 107 -3.78 -22.25 -5.32
C LEU A 107 -4.74 -23.30 -5.90
N GLY A 108 -5.94 -22.91 -6.35
CA GLY A 108 -6.95 -23.85 -6.87
C GLY A 108 -7.47 -24.84 -5.84
N LEU A 109 -7.47 -24.47 -4.56
CA LEU A 109 -7.90 -25.32 -3.43
C LEU A 109 -9.38 -25.09 -3.11
N PRO A 110 -10.11 -26.13 -2.63
CA PRO A 110 -11.50 -25.96 -2.19
C PRO A 110 -11.59 -25.04 -0.97
N LEU A 111 -12.66 -24.24 -0.90
CA LEU A 111 -12.93 -23.44 0.29
C LEU A 111 -13.35 -24.35 1.45
N PRO A 112 -12.77 -24.17 2.64
CA PRO A 112 -13.08 -24.94 3.84
C PRO A 112 -14.33 -24.45 4.58
#